data_AF-A0AA50HW85-F1
#
_entry.id   AF-A0AA50HW85-F1
#
_cell.length_a   1.000
_cell.length_b   1.000
_cell.length_c   1.000
_cell.angle_alpha   90.00
_cell.angle_beta   90.00
_cell.angle_gamma   90.00
#
_symmetry.space_group_name_H-M   'P 1'
#
loop_
_entity.id
_entity.type
_entity.pdbx_description
1 polymer ?
#
loop_
_entity_poly.entity_id
_entity_poly.type
_entity_poly.pdbx_seq_one_letter_code
_entity_poly.pdbx_strand_id
1 'polypeptide(L)'
;MIPLLSPMMLAQIVTAPIQPIEADYIVQPQEIRPLPGQLDQIPVFNSNSPEVVEGEGILLSTFPADRKYYPNAHLNKALNGRFDFFSHHIARPRDSRTLYQGVLMGNPTDRTITVRILQGGSYLTGPDAPFINLAPTVEDPHGQFFSGPGSKLMSQLLRGNTQAGFPSQVIIPPGQTRLLFSLAINRSSARSTYLRLQSNGPIYMANLAMYAVPEYTPVVDTASAGANLPTPKVTYRPLRWTIGRQCYIGVI
;
A
#
# COMPACT_ATOMS: atom_id res chain seq x y z
N MET A 1 33.98 62.94 57.16
CA MET A 1 33.64 61.55 56.80
C MET A 1 33.02 61.59 55.41
N ILE A 2 33.78 61.16 54.38
CA ILE A 2 33.35 61.15 52.97
C ILE A 2 33.10 59.68 52.62
N PRO A 3 31.93 59.26 52.12
CA PRO A 3 31.74 57.89 51.66
C PRO A 3 32.39 57.76 50.27
N LEU A 4 33.29 56.79 50.12
CA LEU A 4 33.79 56.35 48.83
C LEU A 4 32.64 55.62 48.09
N LEU A 5 32.05 56.23 47.06
CA LEU A 5 31.26 55.50 46.09
C LEU A 5 32.22 54.83 45.08
N SER A 6 32.24 53.51 45.12
CA SER A 6 32.97 52.68 44.15
C SER A 6 32.16 52.58 42.85
N PRO A 7 32.71 52.89 41.67
CA PRO A 7 32.00 52.69 40.42
C PRO A 7 32.07 51.20 40.06
N MET A 8 30.93 50.50 40.08
CA MET A 8 30.84 49.20 39.43
C MET A 8 30.94 49.41 37.90
N MET A 9 32.05 48.98 37.30
CA MET A 9 32.08 48.74 35.86
C MET A 9 31.26 47.49 35.55
N LEU A 10 30.13 47.66 34.86
CA LEU A 10 29.46 46.55 34.19
C LEU A 10 30.29 46.19 32.94
N ALA A 11 30.94 45.04 32.97
CA ALA A 11 31.50 44.43 31.76
C ALA A 11 30.34 43.95 30.87
N GLN A 12 30.16 44.59 29.72
CA GLN A 12 29.26 44.08 28.69
C GLN A 12 29.94 42.89 28.02
N ILE A 13 29.38 41.68 28.22
CA ILE A 13 29.76 40.51 27.44
C ILE A 13 29.20 40.72 26.03
N VAL A 14 30.09 41.05 25.09
CA VAL A 14 29.75 41.03 23.67
C VAL A 14 29.67 39.57 23.25
N THR A 15 28.46 39.02 23.17
CA THR A 15 28.24 37.74 22.51
C THR A 15 28.49 37.94 21.01
N ALA A 16 29.62 37.42 20.53
CA ALA A 16 29.87 37.38 19.10
C ALA A 16 28.75 36.59 18.40
N PRO A 17 28.24 37.04 17.25
CA PRO A 17 27.27 36.27 16.48
C PRO A 17 27.86 34.90 16.15
N ILE A 18 27.14 33.82 16.45
CA ILE A 18 27.51 32.47 16.00
C ILE A 18 27.54 32.53 14.47
N GLN A 19 28.73 32.45 13.89
CA GLN A 19 28.86 32.34 12.44
C GLN A 19 28.16 31.04 12.03
N PRO A 20 27.30 31.06 10.99
CA PRO A 20 26.77 29.84 10.44
C PRO A 20 27.95 28.95 10.07
N ILE A 21 27.97 27.72 10.57
CA ILE A 21 28.92 26.72 10.09
C ILE A 21 28.60 26.57 8.61
N GLU A 22 29.46 27.10 7.73
CA GLU A 22 29.36 26.82 6.31
C GLU A 22 29.47 25.31 6.16
N ALA A 23 28.38 24.66 5.75
CA ALA A 23 28.42 23.25 5.47
C ALA A 23 29.34 23.08 4.25
N ASP A 24 30.49 22.44 4.44
CA ASP A 24 31.36 22.06 3.34
C ASP A 24 30.61 21.05 2.45
N TYR A 25 30.10 21.51 1.32
CA TYR A 25 29.47 20.64 0.33
C TYR A 25 30.55 19.93 -0.47
N ILE A 26 30.63 18.60 -0.34
CA ILE A 26 31.38 17.77 -1.27
C ILE A 26 30.52 17.57 -2.52
N VAL A 27 30.80 18.34 -3.58
CA VAL A 27 30.16 18.14 -4.89
C VAL A 27 30.96 17.09 -5.66
N GLN A 28 30.40 15.89 -5.80
CA GLN A 28 30.97 14.83 -6.62
C GLN A 28 30.21 14.76 -7.95
N PRO A 29 30.82 15.11 -9.09
CA PRO A 29 30.20 14.94 -10.40
C PRO A 29 29.91 13.47 -10.64
N GLN A 30 28.66 13.14 -10.94
CA GLN A 30 28.24 11.79 -11.32
C GLN A 30 27.92 11.77 -12.82
N GLU A 31 28.45 10.76 -13.52
CA GLU A 31 28.10 10.51 -14.90
C GLU A 31 26.77 9.75 -14.95
N ILE A 32 25.73 10.36 -15.53
CA ILE A 32 24.46 9.69 -15.79
C ILE A 32 24.57 9.00 -17.14
N ARG A 33 24.67 7.67 -17.13
CA ARG A 33 24.65 6.86 -18.35
C ARG A 33 23.26 6.30 -18.60
N PRO A 34 22.75 6.31 -19.85
CA PRO A 34 21.50 5.62 -20.15
C PRO A 34 21.71 4.11 -19.94
N LEU A 35 20.70 3.45 -19.38
CA LEU A 35 20.68 2.00 -19.34
C LEU A 35 20.59 1.47 -20.78
N PRO A 36 21.45 0.52 -21.20
CA PRO A 36 21.32 -0.08 -22.51
C PRO A 36 20.00 -0.86 -22.59
N GLY A 37 19.26 -0.70 -23.68
CA GLY A 37 18.00 -1.42 -23.94
C GLY A 37 16.80 -0.51 -24.18
N GLN A 38 15.62 -1.09 -24.09
CA GLN A 38 14.33 -0.41 -24.26
C GLN A 38 13.39 -0.82 -23.13
N LEU A 39 12.41 0.04 -22.83
CA LEU A 39 11.34 -0.32 -21.91
C LEU A 39 10.50 -1.46 -22.49
N ASP A 40 10.05 -2.37 -21.64
CA ASP A 40 9.05 -3.36 -22.02
C ASP A 40 7.72 -2.66 -22.37
N GLN A 41 6.93 -3.28 -23.23
CA GLN A 41 5.62 -2.81 -23.67
C GLN A 41 4.47 -3.42 -22.84
N ILE A 42 4.77 -4.30 -21.87
CA ILE A 42 3.76 -4.84 -20.96
C ILE A 42 3.14 -3.70 -20.13
N PRO A 43 1.82 -3.45 -20.24
CA PRO A 43 1.16 -2.45 -19.41
C PRO A 43 1.25 -2.81 -17.93
N VAL A 44 1.51 -1.81 -17.09
CA VAL A 44 1.53 -1.98 -15.63
C VAL A 44 0.44 -1.13 -15.01
N PHE A 45 -0.51 -1.75 -14.31
CA PHE A 45 -1.36 -1.06 -13.35
C PHE A 45 -0.45 -0.68 -12.16
N ASN A 46 0.04 0.57 -12.15
CA ASN A 46 1.00 1.05 -11.16
C ASN A 46 0.31 1.99 -10.17
N SER A 47 0.07 1.52 -8.94
CA SER A 47 -0.60 2.27 -7.88
C SER A 47 0.36 2.55 -6.72
N ASN A 48 0.98 3.72 -6.72
CA ASN A 48 1.83 4.24 -5.64
C ASN A 48 1.58 5.73 -5.37
N SER A 49 0.38 6.22 -5.70
CA SER A 49 -0.01 7.62 -5.50
C SER A 49 -1.47 7.69 -5.05
N PRO A 50 -1.78 8.19 -3.84
CA PRO A 50 -0.80 8.61 -2.82
C PRO A 50 0.01 7.40 -2.30
N GLU A 51 1.25 7.62 -1.88
CA GLU A 51 2.06 6.56 -1.24
C GLU A 51 1.59 6.31 0.21
N VAL A 52 1.20 7.37 0.92
CA VAL A 52 0.67 7.29 2.28
C VAL A 52 -0.85 7.33 2.24
N VAL A 53 -1.49 6.28 2.77
CA VAL A 53 -2.93 6.12 2.81
C VAL A 53 -3.44 6.31 4.23
N GLU A 54 -4.22 7.38 4.42
CA GLU A 54 -4.76 7.77 5.74
C GLU A 54 -6.26 7.47 5.89
N GLY A 55 -6.90 6.96 4.84
CA GLY A 55 -8.35 6.79 4.78
C GLY A 55 -8.80 5.83 3.68
N GLU A 56 -10.10 5.66 3.60
CA GLU A 56 -10.74 4.79 2.62
C GLU A 56 -10.90 5.49 1.27
N GLY A 57 -10.93 4.72 0.19
CA GLY A 57 -11.22 5.25 -1.14
C GLY A 57 -10.57 4.48 -2.29
N ILE A 58 -10.64 5.09 -3.48
CA ILE A 58 -9.97 4.61 -4.68
C ILE A 58 -8.52 5.09 -4.68
N LEU A 59 -7.57 4.16 -4.74
CA LEU A 59 -6.14 4.46 -4.91
C LEU A 59 -5.76 4.57 -6.38
N LEU A 60 -6.36 3.75 -7.24
CA LEU A 60 -6.26 3.84 -8.69
C LEU A 60 -7.42 3.06 -9.32
N SER A 61 -8.04 3.59 -10.37
CA SER A 61 -9.10 2.87 -11.08
C SER A 61 -8.99 3.06 -12.58
N THR A 62 -9.13 1.97 -13.32
CA THR A 62 -9.20 1.99 -14.78
C THR A 62 -10.61 1.83 -15.33
N PHE A 63 -11.61 1.69 -14.47
CA PHE A 63 -13.02 1.67 -14.87
C PHE A 63 -13.40 2.92 -15.69
N PRO A 64 -14.47 2.88 -16.49
CA PRO A 64 -15.05 4.07 -17.08
C PRO A 64 -15.66 4.97 -16.01
N ALA A 65 -15.71 6.27 -16.29
CA ALA A 65 -16.27 7.29 -15.40
C ALA A 65 -17.82 7.30 -15.38
N ASP A 66 -18.46 6.61 -16.33
CA ASP A 66 -19.91 6.62 -16.48
C ASP A 66 -20.61 6.05 -15.25
N ARG A 67 -21.59 6.82 -14.73
CA ARG A 67 -22.42 6.46 -13.57
C ARG A 67 -21.60 6.19 -12.30
N LYS A 68 -20.41 6.79 -12.21
CA LYS A 68 -19.53 6.75 -11.04
C LYS A 68 -19.77 7.96 -10.15
N TYR A 69 -19.62 7.78 -8.84
CA TYR A 69 -19.82 8.88 -7.90
C TYR A 69 -18.68 9.89 -7.99
N TYR A 70 -17.46 9.39 -8.28
CA TYR A 70 -16.27 10.21 -8.50
C TYR A 70 -15.70 10.00 -9.91
N PRO A 71 -16.33 10.56 -10.97
CA PRO A 71 -15.93 10.35 -12.37
C PRO A 71 -14.42 10.58 -12.64
N ASN A 72 -13.81 11.56 -11.97
CA ASN A 72 -12.40 11.92 -12.16
C ASN A 72 -11.41 10.93 -11.55
N ALA A 73 -11.87 9.94 -10.77
CA ALA A 73 -11.02 8.90 -10.18
C ALA A 73 -10.71 7.74 -11.15
N HIS A 74 -11.21 7.83 -12.39
CA HIS A 74 -11.33 6.71 -13.32
C HIS A 74 -10.63 7.00 -14.64
N LEU A 75 -9.65 6.16 -15.00
CA LEU A 75 -8.83 6.34 -16.22
C LEU A 75 -9.51 5.89 -17.51
N ASN A 76 -10.65 5.17 -17.44
CA ASN A 76 -11.33 4.60 -18.60
C ASN A 76 -10.37 3.81 -19.53
N LYS A 77 -9.60 2.89 -18.94
CA LYS A 77 -8.54 2.14 -19.63
C LYS A 77 -8.68 0.64 -19.40
N ALA A 78 -9.23 -0.07 -20.38
CA ALA A 78 -9.28 -1.53 -20.30
C ALA A 78 -7.85 -2.12 -20.39
N LEU A 79 -7.60 -3.14 -19.57
CA LEU A 79 -6.43 -4.00 -19.63
C LEU A 79 -6.81 -5.30 -20.33
N ASN A 80 -5.98 -5.78 -21.25
CA ASN A 80 -6.24 -6.99 -22.00
C ASN A 80 -4.93 -7.72 -22.29
N GLY A 81 -4.99 -9.03 -22.46
CA GLY A 81 -3.80 -9.84 -22.71
C GLY A 81 -2.86 -9.86 -21.50
N ARG A 82 -1.57 -9.68 -21.74
CA ARG A 82 -0.50 -9.68 -20.74
C ARG A 82 -0.38 -8.29 -20.11
N PHE A 83 -0.48 -8.20 -18.78
CA PHE A 83 -0.27 -6.96 -18.02
C PHE A 83 0.20 -7.26 -16.59
N ASP A 84 0.86 -6.29 -15.97
CA ASP A 84 1.29 -6.41 -14.58
C ASP A 84 0.47 -5.52 -13.66
N PHE A 85 0.37 -5.94 -12.40
CA PHE A 85 -0.15 -5.13 -11.32
C PHE A 85 1.00 -4.85 -10.36
N PHE A 86 1.20 -3.58 -10.02
CA PHE A 86 2.09 -3.15 -8.95
C PHE A 86 1.36 -2.19 -8.02
N SER A 87 1.58 -2.37 -6.73
CA SER A 87 1.18 -1.38 -5.74
C SER A 87 2.17 -1.29 -4.61
N HIS A 88 2.41 -0.08 -4.12
CA HIS A 88 3.07 0.18 -2.84
C HIS A 88 2.27 1.23 -2.10
N HIS A 89 1.91 0.95 -0.84
CA HIS A 89 1.15 1.87 0.01
C HIS A 89 1.56 1.71 1.47
N ILE A 90 1.74 2.83 2.16
CA ILE A 90 1.97 2.94 3.60
C ILE A 90 0.63 3.24 4.28
N ALA A 91 0.20 2.42 5.23
CA ALA A 91 -1.01 2.71 6.00
C ALA A 91 -0.69 3.63 7.18
N ARG A 92 -1.23 4.85 7.18
CA ARG A 92 -1.25 5.76 8.33
C ARG A 92 -2.69 6.08 8.73
N PRO A 93 -3.44 5.08 9.20
CA PRO A 93 -4.85 5.24 9.51
C PRO A 93 -5.07 6.29 10.60
N ARG A 94 -6.15 7.07 10.50
CA ARG A 94 -6.53 8.08 11.49
C ARG A 94 -6.96 7.49 12.83
N ASP A 95 -7.39 6.23 12.84
CA ASP A 95 -7.76 5.49 14.03
C ASP A 95 -7.01 4.15 14.13
N SER A 96 -7.39 3.32 15.10
CA SER A 96 -6.72 2.04 15.37
C SER A 96 -7.13 0.90 14.44
N ARG A 97 -8.03 1.12 13.48
CA ARG A 97 -8.51 0.06 12.58
C ARG A 97 -7.45 -0.30 11.56
N THR A 98 -7.35 -1.59 11.27
CA THR A 98 -6.51 -2.09 10.18
C THR A 98 -7.06 -1.60 8.84
N LEU A 99 -6.18 -1.08 7.99
CA LEU A 99 -6.51 -0.75 6.62
C LEU A 99 -6.33 -2.00 5.74
N TYR A 100 -7.29 -2.28 4.87
CA TYR A 100 -7.23 -3.35 3.88
C TYR A 100 -7.11 -2.76 2.48
N GLN A 101 -6.20 -3.34 1.71
CA GLN A 101 -6.09 -3.14 0.29
C GLN A 101 -6.94 -4.19 -0.45
N GLY A 102 -7.92 -3.75 -1.22
CA GLY A 102 -8.72 -4.60 -2.09
C GLY A 102 -8.47 -4.30 -3.56
N VAL A 103 -8.28 -5.33 -4.38
CA VAL A 103 -8.18 -5.17 -5.83
C VAL A 103 -9.36 -5.84 -6.51
N LEU A 104 -10.19 -5.04 -7.18
CA LEU A 104 -11.33 -5.50 -7.95
C LEU A 104 -10.98 -5.60 -9.43
N MET A 105 -11.61 -6.57 -10.11
CA MET A 105 -11.56 -6.76 -11.55
C MET A 105 -12.98 -6.82 -12.11
N GLY A 106 -13.31 -5.91 -13.02
CA GLY A 106 -14.60 -5.82 -13.69
C GLY A 106 -14.54 -6.36 -15.11
N ASN A 107 -15.51 -7.19 -15.48
CA ASN A 107 -15.70 -7.68 -16.84
C ASN A 107 -16.77 -6.82 -17.54
N PRO A 108 -16.42 -6.01 -18.54
CA PRO A 108 -17.36 -5.16 -19.26
C PRO A 108 -18.09 -5.89 -20.40
N THR A 109 -17.79 -7.17 -20.62
CA THR A 109 -18.30 -7.93 -21.76
C THR A 109 -19.48 -8.81 -21.39
N ASP A 110 -20.11 -9.37 -22.43
CA ASP A 110 -21.19 -10.36 -22.37
C ASP A 110 -20.68 -11.82 -22.28
N ARG A 111 -19.36 -12.03 -22.23
CA ARG A 111 -18.71 -13.35 -22.13
C ARG A 111 -17.94 -13.47 -20.82
N THR A 112 -17.80 -14.71 -20.32
CA THR A 112 -16.96 -14.96 -19.14
C THR A 112 -15.49 -14.68 -19.46
N ILE A 113 -14.83 -13.92 -18.59
CA ILE A 113 -13.39 -13.64 -18.67
C ILE A 113 -12.65 -14.41 -17.58
N THR A 114 -11.51 -14.98 -17.94
CA THR A 114 -10.57 -15.60 -17.02
C THR A 114 -9.28 -14.80 -16.99
N VAL A 115 -8.88 -14.37 -15.80
CA VAL A 115 -7.59 -13.73 -15.55
C VAL A 115 -6.70 -14.73 -14.82
N ARG A 116 -5.59 -15.13 -15.43
CA ARG A 116 -4.59 -16.01 -14.84
C ARG A 116 -3.55 -15.20 -14.09
N ILE A 117 -3.19 -15.65 -12.89
CA ILE A 117 -2.07 -15.12 -12.13
C ILE A 117 -0.87 -16.02 -12.48
N LEU A 118 0.06 -15.47 -13.24
CA LEU A 118 1.24 -16.19 -13.72
C LEU A 118 2.34 -16.23 -12.65
N GLN A 119 2.47 -15.14 -11.90
CA GLN A 119 3.45 -14.99 -10.84
C GLN A 119 3.00 -13.89 -9.90
N GLY A 120 3.37 -13.95 -8.62
CA GLY A 120 2.96 -12.91 -7.70
C GLY A 120 3.61 -12.96 -6.33
N GLY A 121 3.66 -11.81 -5.67
CA GLY A 121 4.09 -11.66 -4.29
C GLY A 121 3.51 -10.40 -3.65
N SER A 122 3.36 -10.42 -2.33
CA SER A 122 2.92 -9.30 -1.52
C SER A 122 3.55 -9.35 -0.13
N TYR A 123 4.33 -8.33 0.18
CA TYR A 123 5.14 -8.24 1.39
C TYR A 123 4.85 -6.98 2.18
N LEU A 124 4.72 -7.14 3.49
CA LEU A 124 4.74 -6.04 4.44
C LEU A 124 6.18 -5.62 4.75
N THR A 125 6.37 -4.34 5.04
CA THR A 125 7.64 -3.88 5.64
C THR A 125 7.85 -4.55 7.00
N GLY A 126 6.86 -4.46 7.89
CA GLY A 126 6.79 -5.26 9.11
C GLY A 126 5.59 -6.21 9.08
N PRO A 127 5.78 -7.54 9.23
CA PRO A 127 7.00 -8.22 9.68
C PRO A 127 7.88 -8.79 8.55
N ASP A 128 7.43 -8.78 7.29
CA ASP A 128 8.02 -9.68 6.28
C ASP A 128 9.38 -9.22 5.73
N ALA A 129 9.59 -7.90 5.59
CA ALA A 129 10.76 -7.34 4.93
C ALA A 129 11.15 -5.97 5.52
N PRO A 130 11.73 -5.94 6.73
CA PRO A 130 12.15 -4.70 7.36
C PRO A 130 13.28 -4.04 6.57
N PHE A 131 13.41 -2.72 6.72
CA PHE A 131 14.59 -2.01 6.25
C PHE A 131 15.76 -2.31 7.18
N ILE A 132 16.83 -2.87 6.61
CA ILE A 132 18.09 -3.18 7.29
C ILE A 132 19.25 -2.53 6.54
N ASN A 133 20.35 -2.29 7.24
CA ASN A 133 21.59 -1.84 6.62
C ASN A 133 22.27 -3.05 5.95
N LEU A 134 22.58 -2.91 4.67
CA LEU A 134 23.34 -3.88 3.89
C LEU A 134 24.62 -3.21 3.36
N ALA A 135 25.65 -4.02 3.10
CA ALA A 135 26.81 -3.54 2.35
C ALA A 135 26.37 -3.11 0.93
N PRO A 136 27.13 -2.22 0.24
CA PRO A 136 26.79 -1.75 -1.10
C PRO A 136 26.61 -2.88 -2.13
N THR A 137 27.35 -3.98 -1.96
CA THR A 137 27.24 -5.20 -2.76
C THR A 137 27.19 -6.40 -1.81
N VAL A 138 26.24 -7.30 -2.04
CA VAL A 138 26.09 -8.55 -1.28
C VAL A 138 25.78 -9.67 -2.26
N GLU A 139 26.55 -10.76 -2.18
CA GLU A 139 26.24 -11.99 -2.90
C GLU A 139 24.99 -12.65 -2.30
N ASP A 140 23.98 -12.89 -3.13
CA ASP A 140 22.72 -13.47 -2.69
C ASP A 140 22.27 -14.59 -3.64
N PRO A 141 22.91 -15.76 -3.66
CA PRO A 141 22.50 -16.86 -4.54
C PRO A 141 21.10 -17.41 -4.19
N HIS A 142 20.60 -17.15 -2.98
CA HIS A 142 19.38 -17.78 -2.44
C HIS A 142 18.20 -16.82 -2.20
N GLY A 143 18.32 -15.52 -2.45
CA GLY A 143 17.23 -14.56 -2.23
C GLY A 143 16.98 -14.21 -0.76
N GLN A 144 18.01 -14.32 0.08
CA GLN A 144 17.95 -14.15 1.53
C GLN A 144 18.30 -12.73 1.99
N PHE A 145 18.99 -11.94 1.16
CA PHE A 145 19.38 -10.59 1.51
C PHE A 145 18.45 -9.57 0.84
N PHE A 146 17.74 -8.79 1.66
CA PHE A 146 16.80 -7.77 1.22
C PHE A 146 16.67 -6.70 2.30
N SER A 147 16.37 -5.47 1.88
CA SER A 147 16.05 -4.35 2.76
C SER A 147 14.79 -3.69 2.23
N GLY A 148 13.70 -3.80 2.99
CA GLY A 148 12.39 -3.33 2.57
C GLY A 148 11.62 -4.30 1.66
N PRO A 149 10.29 -4.13 1.54
CA PRO A 149 9.41 -5.04 0.80
C PRO A 149 9.64 -5.02 -0.72
N GLY A 150 10.11 -3.90 -1.28
CA GLY A 150 10.40 -3.80 -2.71
C GLY A 150 11.53 -4.71 -3.16
N SER A 151 12.66 -4.72 -2.44
CA SER A 151 13.80 -5.59 -2.76
C SER A 151 13.45 -7.07 -2.56
N LYS A 152 12.73 -7.40 -1.47
CA LYS A 152 12.22 -8.77 -1.24
C LYS A 152 11.35 -9.27 -2.39
N LEU A 153 10.38 -8.45 -2.78
CA LEU A 153 9.41 -8.75 -3.83
C LEU A 153 10.11 -8.98 -5.17
N MET A 154 11.00 -8.06 -5.57
CA MET A 154 11.69 -8.16 -6.85
C MET A 154 12.71 -9.30 -6.87
N SER A 155 13.43 -9.55 -5.79
CA SER A 155 14.35 -10.69 -5.68
C SER A 155 13.62 -12.02 -5.93
N GLN A 156 12.42 -12.19 -5.39
CA GLN A 156 11.64 -13.40 -5.64
C GLN A 156 11.10 -13.49 -7.08
N LEU A 157 10.57 -12.39 -7.61
CA LEU A 157 9.99 -12.38 -8.95
C LEU A 157 11.03 -12.70 -10.02
N LEU A 158 12.22 -12.10 -9.91
CA LEU A 158 13.34 -12.35 -10.83
C LEU A 158 13.85 -13.79 -10.77
N ARG A 159 13.66 -14.49 -9.65
CA ARG A 159 13.99 -15.91 -9.48
C ARG A 159 12.87 -16.87 -9.89
N GLY A 160 11.78 -16.37 -10.45
CA GLY A 160 10.65 -17.21 -10.87
C GLY A 160 9.76 -17.70 -9.70
N ASN A 161 9.96 -17.21 -8.48
CA ASN A 161 9.19 -17.63 -7.32
C ASN A 161 7.83 -16.92 -7.29
N THR A 162 6.79 -17.65 -6.86
CA THR A 162 5.44 -17.11 -6.58
C THR A 162 5.08 -17.39 -5.13
N GLN A 163 4.63 -16.38 -4.41
CA GLN A 163 4.13 -16.53 -3.05
C GLN A 163 2.86 -17.38 -3.02
N ALA A 164 2.80 -18.31 -2.08
CA ALA A 164 1.59 -19.08 -1.83
C ALA A 164 0.43 -18.16 -1.36
N GLY A 165 -0.81 -18.51 -1.72
CA GLY A 165 -2.00 -17.79 -1.27
C GLY A 165 -2.64 -16.89 -2.32
N PHE A 166 -1.98 -16.61 -3.45
CA PHE A 166 -2.68 -16.08 -4.63
C PHE A 166 -3.40 -17.19 -5.38
N PRO A 167 -4.64 -16.97 -5.85
CA PRO A 167 -5.31 -17.93 -6.71
C PRO A 167 -4.55 -18.04 -8.04
N SER A 168 -4.56 -19.21 -8.68
CA SER A 168 -3.96 -19.37 -10.02
C SER A 168 -4.76 -18.65 -11.12
N GLN A 169 -6.06 -18.44 -10.89
CA GLN A 169 -6.93 -17.70 -11.79
C GLN A 169 -8.14 -17.10 -11.06
N VAL A 170 -8.74 -16.08 -11.67
CA VAL A 170 -10.04 -15.53 -11.29
C VAL A 170 -10.97 -15.58 -12.50
N ILE A 171 -12.16 -16.15 -12.32
CA ILE A 171 -13.20 -16.23 -13.34
C ILE A 171 -14.24 -15.16 -13.06
N ILE A 172 -14.45 -14.27 -14.02
CA ILE A 172 -15.32 -13.10 -13.93
C ILE A 172 -16.47 -13.27 -14.94
N PRO A 173 -17.70 -13.60 -14.48
CA PRO A 173 -18.84 -13.74 -15.39
C PRO A 173 -19.18 -12.45 -16.13
N PRO A 174 -20.02 -12.52 -17.19
CA PRO A 174 -20.47 -11.36 -17.96
C PRO A 174 -21.00 -10.22 -17.10
N GLY A 175 -20.51 -8.99 -17.32
CA GLY A 175 -20.94 -7.80 -16.59
C GLY A 175 -20.64 -7.80 -15.08
N GLN A 176 -19.95 -8.82 -14.57
CA GLN A 176 -19.69 -8.96 -13.13
C GLN A 176 -18.34 -8.38 -12.73
N THR A 177 -18.19 -8.14 -11.43
CA THR A 177 -16.92 -7.81 -10.79
C THR A 177 -16.52 -8.94 -9.83
N ARG A 178 -15.21 -9.18 -9.71
CA ARG A 178 -14.63 -10.12 -8.77
C ARG A 178 -13.44 -9.50 -8.05
N LEU A 179 -13.21 -9.95 -6.83
CA LEU A 179 -12.03 -9.60 -6.05
C LEU A 179 -10.84 -10.45 -6.52
N LEU A 180 -9.72 -9.80 -6.82
CA LEU A 180 -8.44 -10.46 -7.04
C LEU A 180 -7.81 -10.87 -5.70
N PHE A 181 -7.72 -9.92 -4.77
CA PHE A 181 -7.32 -10.17 -3.38
C PHE A 181 -7.83 -9.07 -2.45
N SER A 182 -7.84 -9.37 -1.15
CA SER A 182 -8.00 -8.41 -0.05
C SER A 182 -6.92 -8.69 0.98
N LEU A 183 -5.99 -7.76 1.17
CA LEU A 183 -4.82 -7.94 2.03
C LEU A 183 -4.70 -6.77 3.00
N ALA A 184 -4.41 -7.07 4.27
CA ALA A 184 -4.21 -6.05 5.30
C ALA A 184 -2.89 -5.29 5.08
N ILE A 185 -2.92 -3.97 5.29
CA ILE A 185 -1.73 -3.15 5.49
C ILE A 185 -1.71 -2.75 6.97
N ASN A 186 -0.72 -3.27 7.70
CA ASN A 186 -0.59 -2.98 9.13
C ASN A 186 -0.36 -1.48 9.34
N ARG A 187 -0.91 -0.93 10.43
CA ARG A 187 -0.69 0.46 10.83
C ARG A 187 0.80 0.78 10.88
N SER A 188 1.19 1.91 10.29
CA SER A 188 2.57 2.36 10.18
C SER A 188 3.52 1.39 9.45
N SER A 189 2.97 0.48 8.65
CA SER A 189 3.70 -0.43 7.77
C SER A 189 3.31 -0.15 6.32
N ALA A 190 4.15 -0.58 5.39
CA ALA A 190 3.86 -0.55 3.97
C ALA A 190 3.62 -1.95 3.43
N ARG A 191 2.78 -2.09 2.40
CA ARG A 191 2.64 -3.32 1.62
C ARG A 191 3.05 -3.06 0.18
N SER A 192 4.00 -3.85 -0.32
CA SER A 192 4.32 -3.92 -1.75
C SER A 192 3.73 -5.19 -2.34
N THR A 193 3.00 -5.07 -3.44
CA THR A 193 2.42 -6.20 -4.18
C THR A 193 2.80 -6.09 -5.64
N TYR A 194 3.19 -7.19 -6.26
CA TYR A 194 3.40 -7.26 -7.70
C TYR A 194 2.88 -8.58 -8.24
N LEU A 195 2.08 -8.53 -9.31
CA LEU A 195 1.51 -9.71 -9.97
C LEU A 195 1.75 -9.62 -11.47
N ARG A 196 2.12 -10.76 -12.07
CA ARG A 196 2.10 -10.97 -13.52
C ARG A 196 0.79 -11.63 -13.91
N LEU A 197 0.01 -10.98 -14.75
CA LEU A 197 -1.36 -11.38 -15.08
C LEU A 197 -1.52 -11.61 -16.60
N GLN A 198 -2.46 -12.49 -16.94
CA GLN A 198 -2.88 -12.74 -18.32
C GLN A 198 -4.41 -12.82 -18.36
N SER A 199 -5.05 -11.92 -19.09
CA SER A 199 -6.50 -11.99 -19.36
C SER A 199 -6.78 -12.56 -20.75
N ASN A 200 -7.91 -13.25 -20.90
CA ASN A 200 -8.46 -13.67 -22.20
C ASN A 200 -9.48 -12.68 -22.77
N GLY A 201 -9.67 -11.53 -22.13
CA GLY A 201 -10.53 -10.45 -22.60
C GLY A 201 -10.27 -9.12 -21.89
N PRO A 202 -10.91 -8.03 -22.33
CA PRO A 202 -10.74 -6.72 -21.70
C PRO A 202 -11.32 -6.71 -20.29
N ILE A 203 -10.56 -6.20 -19.32
CA ILE A 203 -11.01 -5.99 -17.94
C ILE A 203 -10.73 -4.57 -17.47
N TYR A 204 -11.48 -4.12 -16.48
CA TYR A 204 -11.17 -2.94 -15.69
C TYR A 204 -10.68 -3.36 -14.31
N MET A 205 -9.80 -2.56 -13.70
CA MET A 205 -9.27 -2.81 -12.37
C MET A 205 -9.44 -1.60 -11.46
N ALA A 206 -9.64 -1.85 -10.17
CA ALA A 206 -9.60 -0.81 -9.15
C ALA A 206 -8.83 -1.30 -7.93
N ASN A 207 -7.85 -0.52 -7.48
CA ASN A 207 -7.16 -0.68 -6.21
C ASN A 207 -7.83 0.24 -5.18
N LEU A 208 -8.30 -0.34 -4.09
CA LEU A 208 -9.14 0.30 -3.08
C LEU A 208 -8.50 0.16 -1.70
N ALA A 209 -8.72 1.16 -0.85
CA ALA A 209 -8.41 1.11 0.57
C ALA A 209 -9.72 1.18 1.36
N MET A 210 -9.90 0.29 2.35
CA MET A 210 -11.03 0.33 3.27
C MET A 210 -10.61 -0.12 4.67
N TYR A 211 -11.24 0.42 5.70
CA TYR A 211 -11.01 0.03 7.08
C TYR A 211 -11.70 -1.29 7.42
N ALA A 212 -11.07 -2.06 8.30
CA ALA A 212 -11.68 -3.25 8.88
C ALA A 212 -13.03 -2.90 9.51
N VAL A 213 -14.06 -3.68 9.17
CA VAL A 213 -15.39 -3.53 9.76
C VAL A 213 -15.42 -4.33 11.07
N PRO A 214 -15.78 -3.70 12.22
CA PRO A 214 -15.96 -4.42 13.46
C PRO A 214 -17.19 -5.33 13.37
N GLU A 215 -17.03 -6.59 13.75
CA GLU A 215 -18.11 -7.52 14.01
C GLU A 215 -18.39 -7.55 15.51
N TYR A 216 -19.64 -7.30 15.88
CA TYR A 216 -20.12 -7.41 17.25
C TYR A 216 -20.63 -8.83 17.46
N THR A 217 -19.92 -9.61 18.27
CA THR A 217 -20.44 -10.90 18.74
C THR A 217 -21.03 -10.69 20.13
N PRO A 218 -22.36 -10.75 20.31
CA PRO A 218 -22.95 -10.72 21.64
C PRO A 218 -22.48 -11.96 22.41
N VAL A 219 -21.82 -11.74 23.55
CA VAL A 219 -21.54 -12.81 24.49
C VAL A 219 -22.84 -13.09 25.22
N VAL A 220 -23.50 -14.19 24.88
CA VAL A 220 -24.64 -14.68 25.67
C VAL A 220 -24.05 -15.34 26.91
N ASP A 221 -23.99 -14.59 28.00
CA ASP A 221 -23.70 -15.17 29.31
C ASP A 221 -24.95 -15.91 29.78
N THR A 222 -24.92 -17.25 29.69
CA THR A 222 -26.03 -18.10 30.18
C THR A 222 -25.96 -18.31 31.71
N ALA A 223 -25.07 -17.61 32.42
CA ALA A 223 -24.79 -17.91 33.82
C ALA A 223 -24.67 -16.68 34.74
N SER A 224 -25.56 -15.69 34.66
CA SER A 224 -25.81 -14.80 35.82
C SER A 224 -27.08 -13.97 35.68
N ALA A 225 -28.15 -14.41 36.32
CA ALA A 225 -29.24 -13.53 36.73
C ALA A 225 -28.74 -12.62 37.86
N GLY A 226 -28.08 -11.51 37.50
CA GLY A 226 -27.65 -10.49 38.44
C GLY A 226 -26.23 -9.98 38.18
N ALA A 227 -26.17 -8.69 37.82
CA ALA A 227 -24.98 -7.84 37.71
C ALA A 227 -24.11 -7.97 36.45
N ASN A 228 -24.01 -6.82 35.75
CA ASN A 228 -23.19 -6.47 34.58
C ASN A 228 -23.67 -6.99 33.23
N LEU A 229 -24.13 -6.06 32.38
CA LEU A 229 -24.33 -6.30 30.95
C LEU A 229 -23.01 -6.83 30.34
N PRO A 230 -23.03 -7.91 29.55
CA PRO A 230 -21.82 -8.45 28.94
C PRO A 230 -21.18 -7.40 28.02
N THR A 231 -19.90 -7.09 28.25
CA THR A 231 -19.13 -6.23 27.36
C THR A 231 -18.95 -6.95 26.03
N PRO A 232 -19.48 -6.44 24.91
CA PRO A 232 -19.33 -7.11 23.62
C PRO A 232 -17.86 -7.19 23.22
N LYS A 233 -17.39 -8.39 22.87
CA LYS A 233 -16.06 -8.56 22.29
C LYS A 233 -16.11 -8.11 20.84
N VAL A 234 -15.46 -6.99 20.54
CA VAL A 234 -15.32 -6.49 19.17
C VAL A 234 -14.19 -7.25 18.49
N THR A 235 -14.52 -7.97 17.41
CA THR A 235 -13.53 -8.62 16.55
C THR A 235 -13.59 -8.03 15.16
N TYR A 236 -12.45 -7.84 14.51
CA TYR A 236 -12.41 -7.32 13.15
C TYR A 236 -12.31 -8.48 12.16
N ARG A 237 -13.23 -8.55 11.20
CA ARG A 237 -13.13 -9.50 10.08
C ARG A 237 -12.45 -8.86 8.87
N PRO A 238 -11.72 -9.65 8.05
CA PRO A 238 -11.33 -9.21 6.73
C PRO A 238 -12.57 -8.79 5.93
N LEU A 239 -12.50 -7.64 5.25
CA LEU A 239 -13.59 -7.14 4.43
C LEU A 239 -13.99 -8.17 3.37
N ARG A 240 -15.28 -8.52 3.36
CA ARG A 240 -15.92 -9.17 2.22
C ARG A 240 -16.36 -8.08 1.26
N TRP A 241 -15.66 -7.99 0.13
CA TRP A 241 -16.02 -7.09 -0.96
C TRP A 241 -17.23 -7.67 -1.72
N THR A 242 -18.42 -7.59 -1.10
CA THR A 242 -19.69 -8.05 -1.70
C THR A 242 -20.48 -6.87 -2.24
N ILE A 243 -20.83 -6.93 -3.52
CA ILE A 243 -21.78 -6.01 -4.13
C ILE A 243 -23.18 -6.57 -3.85
N GLY A 244 -23.93 -5.96 -2.93
CA GLY A 244 -25.36 -6.26 -2.77
C GLY A 244 -25.98 -6.10 -1.37
N ARG A 245 -25.22 -6.16 -0.27
CA ARG A 245 -25.73 -5.81 1.08
C ARG A 245 -24.61 -5.18 1.90
N GLN A 246 -24.78 -3.90 2.23
CA GLN A 246 -23.96 -3.08 3.15
C GLN A 246 -22.46 -2.91 2.85
N CYS A 247 -22.10 -2.84 1.57
CA CYS A 247 -20.99 -1.98 1.11
C CYS A 247 -21.48 -1.24 -0.12
N TYR A 248 -21.52 0.08 -0.08
CA TYR A 248 -21.75 0.93 -1.25
C TYR A 248 -20.56 0.79 -2.21
N ILE A 249 -20.51 -0.33 -2.94
CA ILE A 249 -19.67 -0.52 -4.13
C ILE A 249 -20.56 -0.49 -5.40
N GLY A 250 -21.88 -0.39 -5.22
CA GLY A 250 -22.73 0.22 -6.22
C GLY A 250 -22.50 1.73 -6.14
N VAL A 251 -21.94 2.32 -7.18
CA VAL A 251 -21.68 3.77 -7.28
C VAL A 251 -20.49 4.25 -6.43
N ILE A 252 -19.31 3.65 -6.64
CA ILE A 252 -18.05 4.43 -6.60
C ILE A 252 -17.58 4.58 -8.02
#